data_AF-A0AAJ1CI22-F1
#
_entry.id   AF-A0AAJ1CI22-F1
#
_cell.length_a   1.000
_cell.length_b   1.000
_cell.length_c   1.000
_cell.angle_alpha   90.00
_cell.angle_beta   90.00
_cell.angle_gamma   90.00
#
_symmetry.space_group_name_H-M   'P 1'
#
loop_
_entity.id
_entity.type
_entity.pdbx_description
1 polymer ?
#
loop_
_entity_poly.entity_id
_entity_poly.type
_entity_poly.pdbx_seq_one_letter_code
_entity_poly.pdbx_strand_id
1 'polypeptide(L)' 'MNNPLCEVCAGKGLTTPAEDIHHIVSFMSTDNPQRRLWLAYDYSNLMSVCKKCHQNIHNENSEK' A
#
# COMPACT_ATOMS: atom_id res chain seq x y z
N MET A 1 6.87 -2.40 -11.40
CA MET A 1 6.82 -1.09 -10.73
C MET A 1 6.31 -0.09 -11.75
N ASN A 2 4.99 0.06 -11.92
CA ASN A 2 4.45 0.91 -13.00
C ASN A 2 4.30 2.38 -12.60
N ASN A 3 4.40 2.69 -11.30
CA ASN A 3 4.32 4.04 -10.77
C ASN A 3 5.62 4.38 -10.02
N PRO A 4 6.50 5.23 -10.59
CA PRO A 4 7.74 5.63 -9.93
C PRO A 4 7.52 6.65 -8.80
N LEU A 5 6.31 7.18 -8.66
CA LEU A 5 5.95 8.18 -7.66
C LEU A 5 5.09 7.58 -6.56
N CYS A 6 5.19 8.16 -5.36
CA CYS A 6 4.30 7.92 -4.24
C CYS A 6 2.88 8.39 -4.62
N GLU A 7 1.94 7.46 -4.71
CA GLU A 7 0.57 7.72 -5.16
C GLU A 7 -0.20 8.63 -4.20
N VAL A 8 0.08 8.52 -2.89
CA VAL A 8 -0.47 9.42 -1.85
C VAL A 8 0.01 10.86 -2.02
N CYS A 9 1.28 11.06 -2.37
CA CYS A 9 1.83 12.39 -2.62
C CYS A 9 1.34 12.94 -3.96
N ALA A 10 1.29 12.10 -5.00
CA ALA A 10 0.81 12.50 -6.33
C ALA A 10 -0.65 12.98 -6.27
N GLY A 11 -1.52 12.33 -5.48
CA GLY A 11 -2.89 12.78 -5.24
C GLY A 11 -2.99 14.15 -4.56
N LYS A 12 -1.90 14.65 -3.96
CA LYS A 12 -1.78 15.99 -3.35
C LYS A 12 -1.03 16.98 -4.26
N GLY A 13 -0.74 16.61 -5.51
CA GLY A 13 0.03 17.42 -6.45
C GLY A 13 1.53 17.46 -6.14
N LEU A 14 2.05 16.53 -5.33
CA LEU A 14 3.46 16.48 -4.94
C LEU A 14 4.21 15.41 -5.76
N THR A 15 5.40 15.77 -6.26
CA THR A 15 6.30 14.84 -6.93
C THR A 15 7.26 14.24 -5.90
N THR A 16 6.94 13.05 -5.39
CA THR A 16 7.79 12.30 -4.44
C THR A 16 8.05 10.90 -5.00
N PRO A 17 9.29 10.40 -5.07
CA PRO A 17 9.56 9.05 -5.54
C PRO A 17 8.94 8.00 -4.61
N ALA A 18 8.48 6.90 -5.19
CA ALA A 18 8.11 5.72 -4.44
C ALA A 18 9.37 4.93 -4.04
N GLU A 19 9.34 4.37 -2.84
CA GLU A 19 10.43 3.56 -2.29
C GLU A 19 9.94 2.16 -1.91
N ASP A 20 8.66 2.05 -1.54
CA ASP A 20 8.01 0.80 -1.12
C ASP A 20 6.72 0.56 -1.92
N ILE A 21 6.29 -0.70 -1.89
CA ILE A 21 4.94 -1.11 -2.28
C ILE A 21 4.15 -1.45 -1.01
N HIS A 22 2.94 -0.93 -0.92
CA HIS A 22 2.01 -1.16 0.17
C HIS A 22 0.80 -1.98 -0.31
N HIS A 23 0.36 -2.97 0.48
CA HIS A 23 -0.91 -3.66 0.27
C HIS A 23 -2.06 -2.83 0.85
N ILE A 24 -2.95 -2.31 0.00
CA ILE A 24 -4.10 -1.47 0.39
C ILE A 24 -4.98 -2.20 1.41
N VAL A 25 -5.25 -3.49 1.17
CA VAL A 25 -5.83 -4.42 2.14
C VAL A 25 -4.76 -5.43 2.51
N SER A 26 -4.41 -5.49 3.80
CA SER A 26 -3.43 -6.46 4.30
C SER A 26 -3.88 -7.88 4.00
N PHE A 27 -3.02 -8.70 3.39
CA PHE A 27 -3.28 -10.13 3.19
C PHE A 27 -3.41 -10.91 4.52
N MET A 28 -2.96 -10.31 5.63
CA MET A 28 -3.15 -10.83 6.98
C MET A 28 -4.53 -10.53 7.58
N SER A 29 -5.39 -9.79 6.88
CA SER A 29 -6.75 -9.47 7.36
C SER A 29 -7.74 -10.65 7.25
N THR A 30 -7.27 -11.83 6.86
CA THR A 30 -8.10 -13.01 6.59
C THR A 30 -7.35 -14.30 6.91
N ASP A 31 -8.07 -15.29 7.44
CA ASP A 31 -7.57 -16.65 7.65
C ASP A 31 -7.89 -17.61 6.50
N ASN A 32 -8.77 -17.22 5.58
CA ASN A 32 -9.03 -18.01 4.38
C ASN A 32 -7.76 -18.05 3.48
N PRO A 33 -7.18 -19.23 3.20
CA PRO A 33 -5.93 -19.33 2.44
C PRO A 33 -6.01 -18.79 1.02
N GLN A 34 -7.13 -19.04 0.32
CA GLN A 34 -7.32 -18.60 -1.05
C GLN A 34 -7.50 -17.09 -1.13
N ARG A 35 -8.24 -16.51 -0.17
CA ARG A 35 -8.37 -15.05 -0.05
C ARG A 35 -7.04 -14.38 0.33
N ARG A 36 -6.27 -14.99 1.23
CA ARG A 36 -4.93 -14.51 1.59
C ARG A 36 -4.01 -14.47 0.37
N LEU A 37 -4.01 -15.54 -0.43
CA LEU A 37 -3.23 -15.61 -1.67
C LEU A 37 -3.67 -14.54 -2.67
N TRP A 38 -4.98 -14.37 -2.86
CA TRP A 38 -5.51 -13.33 -3.72
C TRP A 38 -5.09 -11.92 -3.27
N LEU A 39 -5.28 -11.57 -1.99
CA LEU A 39 -4.85 -10.27 -1.45
C LEU A 39 -3.34 -10.02 -1.55
N ALA A 40 -2.53 -11.07 -1.40
CA ALA A 40 -1.08 -10.95 -1.44
C ALA A 40 -0.54 -10.62 -2.85
N TYR A 41 -1.20 -11.10 -3.91
CA TYR A 41 -0.70 -11.05 -5.28
C TYR A 41 -1.57 -10.24 -6.25
N ASP A 42 -2.76 -9.78 -5.85
CA ASP A 42 -3.59 -8.90 -6.67
C ASP A 42 -2.89 -7.55 -6.88
N TYR A 43 -2.55 -7.26 -8.13
CA TYR A 43 -1.89 -6.01 -8.51
C TYR A 43 -2.75 -4.78 -8.20
N SER A 44 -4.08 -4.92 -8.23
CA SER A 44 -5.00 -3.83 -7.88
C SER A 44 -5.03 -3.52 -6.38
N ASN A 45 -4.47 -4.42 -5.56
CA ASN A 45 -4.32 -4.25 -4.12
C ASN A 45 -2.95 -3.65 -3.73
N LEU A 46 -2.12 -3.25 -4.70
CA LEU A 46 -0.79 -2.67 -4.46
C LEU A 46 -0.78 -1.16 -4.71
N MET A 47 -0.01 -0.43 -3.91
CA MET A 47 0.17 1.01 -4.04
C MET A 47 1.64 1.38 -3.89
N SER A 48 2.18 2.16 -4.84
CA SER A 48 3.52 2.74 -4.74
C SER A 48 3.53 3.89 -3.74
N VAL A 49 4.39 3.84 -2.70
CA VAL A 49 4.46 4.86 -1.64
C VAL A 49 5.90 5.20 -1.25
N CYS A 50 6.12 6.40 -0.72
CA CYS A 50 7.38 6.76 -0.06
C CYS A 50 7.40 6.24 1.39
N LYS A 51 8.58 6.19 2.03
CA LYS A 51 8.71 5.68 3.40
C LYS A 51 7.79 6.36 4.41
N LYS A 52 7.68 7.69 4.33
CA LYS A 52 6.82 8.49 5.22
C LYS A 52 5.34 8.13 5.08
N CYS A 53 4.83 8.06 3.86
CA CYS A 53 3.44 7.69 3.62
C CYS A 53 3.18 6.24 4.02
N HIS A 54 4.12 5.33 3.76
CA HIS A 54 3.98 3.94 4.15
C HIS A 54 3.83 3.78 5.68
N GLN A 55 4.68 4.45 6.46
CA GLN A 55 4.58 4.45 7.92
C GLN A 55 3.26 5.06 8.41
N ASN A 56 2.84 6.19 7.84
CA ASN A 56 1.60 6.85 8.24
C ASN A 56 0.37 5.96 8.01
N ILE A 57 0.31 5.24 6.88
CA ILE A 57 -0.81 4.33 6.59
C ILE A 57 -0.91 3.22 7.66
N HIS A 58 0.22 2.65 8.08
CA HIS A 58 0.20 1.64 9.16
C HIS A 58 -0.18 2.23 10.51
N ASN A 59 0.26 3.45 10.81
CA ASN A 59 -0.07 4.13 12.07
C ASN A 59 -1.55 4.49 12.15
N GLU A 60 -2.14 5.03 11.07
CA GLU A 60 -3.57 5.38 10.99
C GLU A 60 -4.47 4.15 11.12
N ASN A 61 -4.01 2.99 10.64
CA ASN A 61 -4.74 1.73 10.77
C ASN A 61 -4.55 1.01 12.13
N SER A 62 -3.63 1.49 12.99
CA SER A 62 -3.37 0.92 14.31
C SER A 62 -4.26 1.49 15.43
N GLU A 63 -5.12 2.48 15.14
CA GLU A 63 -6.03 3.11 16.11
C GLU A 63 -7.46 2.51 16.10
N LYS A 64 -7.61 1.19 15.94
CA LYS A 64 -8.91 0.51 16.11
C LYS A 64 -8.86 -0.62 17.12
#